data_AF-A0A1X2H6K1-F1
#
_entry.id   AF-A0A1X2H6K1-F1
#
_cell.length_a   1.000
_cell.length_b   1.000
_cell.length_c   1.000
_cell.angle_alpha   90.00
_cell.angle_beta   90.00
_cell.angle_gamma   90.00
#
_symmetry.space_group_name_H-M   'P 1'
#
loop_
_entity.id
_entity.type
_entity.pdbx_description
1 polymer ?
#
loop_
_entity_poly.entity_id
_entity_poly.type
_entity_poly.pdbx_seq_one_letter_code
_entity_poly.pdbx_strand_id
1 'polypeptide(L)'
;TRPRIDWQPSPQLAELIPTLEQNIFDSPLPDEDRKALLERYPPIANLVYTPPATLPQAERHFNRGHRHEDSSLRALQYATSGILRPLDVLAHSLLPLLPADQVGRIYAIINDIRTLVLHVGGVANQARNAIALRAVNPSFTLPTTTKHFTMSPDMFKDQVSAQNTMRKTLREA
;
A
#
# COMPACT_ATOMS: atom_id res chain seq x y z
N THR A 1 -30.89 -10.95 6.56
CA THR A 1 -29.49 -11.39 6.31
C THR A 1 -29.42 -11.94 4.90
N ARG A 2 -28.49 -11.45 4.06
CA ARG A 2 -28.33 -11.96 2.69
C ARG A 2 -27.78 -13.39 2.75
N PRO A 3 -28.34 -14.38 2.03
CA PRO A 3 -27.77 -15.71 1.99
C PRO A 3 -26.33 -15.63 1.48
N ARG A 4 -25.41 -16.23 2.22
CA ARG A 4 -24.01 -16.33 1.84
C ARG A 4 -23.91 -17.40 0.75
N ILE A 5 -23.62 -16.97 -0.47
CA ILE A 5 -23.34 -17.86 -1.59
C ILE A 5 -21.83 -17.92 -1.69
N ASP A 6 -21.25 -18.99 -1.14
CA ASP A 6 -19.83 -19.26 -1.32
C ASP A 6 -19.63 -19.87 -2.72
N TRP A 7 -18.75 -19.26 -3.50
CA TRP A 7 -18.32 -19.81 -4.78
C TRP A 7 -17.23 -20.87 -4.54
N GLN A 8 -17.29 -21.96 -5.31
CA GLN A 8 -16.29 -23.03 -5.27
C GLN A 8 -15.52 -23.07 -6.60
N PRO A 9 -14.17 -23.17 -6.57
CA PRO A 9 -13.39 -23.29 -7.78
C PRO A 9 -13.71 -24.60 -8.50
N SER A 10 -13.79 -24.56 -9.83
CA SER A 10 -13.85 -25.78 -10.64
C SER A 10 -12.53 -26.57 -10.52
N PRO A 11 -12.53 -27.92 -10.68
CA PRO A 11 -11.31 -28.72 -10.59
C PRO A 11 -10.17 -28.22 -11.49
N GLN A 12 -10.48 -27.84 -12.73
CA GLN A 12 -9.51 -27.26 -13.67
C GLN A 12 -8.86 -25.98 -13.15
N LEU A 13 -9.63 -25.14 -12.46
CA LEU A 13 -9.12 -23.88 -11.91
C LEU A 13 -8.24 -24.11 -10.69
N ALA A 14 -8.57 -25.09 -9.84
CA ALA A 14 -7.74 -25.50 -8.72
C ALA A 14 -6.39 -26.07 -9.20
N GLU A 15 -6.39 -26.85 -10.29
CA GLU A 15 -5.16 -27.36 -10.91
C GLU A 15 -4.26 -26.23 -11.46
N LEU A 16 -4.86 -25.22 -12.10
CA LEU A 16 -4.13 -24.08 -12.66
C LEU A 16 -3.64 -23.09 -11.60
N ILE A 17 -4.34 -22.98 -10.47
CA ILE A 17 -4.03 -22.07 -9.37
C ILE A 17 -4.03 -22.87 -8.05
N PRO A 18 -2.97 -23.65 -7.79
CA PRO A 18 -2.91 -24.54 -6.63
C PRO A 18 -2.92 -23.80 -5.28
N THR A 19 -2.70 -22.48 -5.29
CA THR A 19 -2.79 -21.64 -4.09
C THR A 19 -4.22 -21.36 -3.64
N LEU A 20 -5.25 -21.73 -4.41
CA LEU A 20 -6.66 -21.52 -4.03
C LEU A 20 -7.09 -22.33 -2.79
N GLU A 21 -6.40 -23.42 -2.49
CA GLU A 21 -6.67 -24.28 -1.33
C GLU A 21 -5.84 -23.89 -0.09
N GLN A 22 -4.91 -22.95 -0.25
CA GLN A 22 -4.03 -22.51 0.84
C GLN A 22 -4.72 -21.48 1.73
N ASN A 23 -4.40 -21.51 3.02
CA ASN A 23 -4.83 -20.46 3.94
C ASN A 23 -4.10 -19.15 3.63
N ILE A 24 -4.88 -18.09 3.41
CA ILE A 24 -4.40 -16.75 3.03
C ILE A 24 -3.45 -16.10 4.04
N PHE A 25 -3.36 -16.60 5.29
CA PHE A 25 -2.52 -16.03 6.35
C PHE A 25 -1.33 -16.91 6.78
N ASP A 26 -1.22 -18.15 6.28
CA ASP A 26 -0.26 -19.12 6.82
C ASP A 26 1.06 -19.22 6.04
N SER A 27 1.18 -18.52 4.91
CA SER A 27 2.28 -18.73 3.95
C SER A 27 3.09 -17.45 3.69
N PRO A 28 4.02 -17.08 4.59
CA PRO A 28 4.97 -16.00 4.30
C PRO A 28 5.93 -16.45 3.18
N LEU A 29 5.97 -15.69 2.09
CA LEU A 29 6.93 -15.90 1.01
C LEU A 29 8.30 -15.29 1.40
N PRO A 30 9.41 -16.06 1.36
CA PRO A 30 10.74 -15.53 1.60
C PRO A 30 11.10 -14.37 0.64
N ASP A 31 11.93 -13.44 1.10
CA ASP A 31 12.26 -12.24 0.33
C ASP A 31 12.95 -12.56 -1.00
N GLU A 32 13.81 -13.58 -1.05
CA GLU A 32 14.48 -14.00 -2.29
C GLU A 32 13.51 -14.62 -3.29
N ASP A 33 12.60 -15.50 -2.83
CA ASP A 33 11.57 -16.08 -3.69
C ASP A 33 10.62 -15.00 -4.23
N ARG A 34 10.29 -14.02 -3.39
CA ARG A 34 9.51 -12.85 -3.81
C ARG A 34 10.22 -12.04 -4.88
N LYS A 35 11.52 -11.75 -4.72
CA LYS A 35 12.31 -11.02 -5.73
C LYS A 35 12.33 -11.79 -7.05
N ALA A 36 12.64 -13.08 -7.01
CA ALA A 36 12.65 -13.95 -8.17
C ALA A 36 11.29 -13.96 -8.89
N LEU A 37 10.18 -13.96 -8.13
CA LEU A 37 8.83 -13.84 -8.69
C LEU A 37 8.64 -12.50 -9.41
N LEU A 38 9.02 -11.38 -8.78
CA LEU A 38 8.84 -10.04 -9.35
C LEU A 38 9.72 -9.75 -10.56
N GLU A 39 10.87 -10.41 -10.67
CA GLU A 39 11.77 -10.30 -11.83
C GLU A 39 11.20 -10.94 -13.10
N ARG A 40 10.26 -11.89 -12.96
CA ARG A 40 9.56 -12.51 -14.11
C ARG A 40 8.61 -11.55 -14.83
N TYR A 41 8.30 -10.39 -14.23
CA TYR A 41 7.31 -9.45 -14.75
C TYR A 41 7.97 -8.08 -15.02
N PRO A 42 8.01 -7.61 -16.28
CA PRO A 42 8.60 -6.32 -16.61
C PRO A 42 7.84 -5.17 -15.91
N PRO A 43 8.54 -4.15 -15.39
CA PRO A 43 7.89 -3.00 -14.76
C PRO A 43 7.26 -2.08 -15.81
N ILE A 44 6.17 -1.39 -15.45
CA ILE A 44 5.65 -0.28 -16.25
C ILE A 44 6.65 0.89 -16.21
N ALA A 45 6.96 1.44 -17.38
CA ALA A 45 7.82 2.61 -17.51
C ALA A 45 7.30 3.77 -16.62
N ASN A 46 8.21 4.39 -15.89
CA ASN A 46 7.95 5.52 -14.98
C ASN A 46 7.09 5.20 -13.74
N LEU A 47 6.75 3.93 -13.48
CA LEU A 47 6.05 3.55 -12.25
C LEU A 47 7.04 3.18 -11.13
N VAL A 48 6.85 3.77 -9.95
CA VAL A 48 7.67 3.50 -8.76
C VAL A 48 6.97 2.45 -7.89
N TYR A 49 7.60 1.28 -7.74
CA TYR A 49 7.08 0.17 -6.93
C TYR A 49 7.66 0.15 -5.51
N THR A 50 8.62 1.02 -5.22
CA THR A 50 9.23 1.14 -3.90
C THR A 50 8.42 2.11 -3.03
N PRO A 51 8.14 1.76 -1.76
CA PRO A 51 7.47 2.69 -0.87
C PRO A 51 8.37 3.89 -0.57
N PRO A 52 7.79 5.08 -0.34
CA PRO A 52 8.56 6.27 -0.02
C PRO A 52 9.32 6.11 1.30
N ALA A 53 10.45 6.80 1.41
CA ALA A 53 11.17 6.94 2.66
C ALA A 53 10.38 7.81 3.65
N THR A 54 10.64 7.62 4.93
CA THR A 54 10.15 8.50 5.99
C THR A 54 10.92 9.82 5.93
N LEU A 55 10.28 10.93 6.27
CA LEU A 55 10.94 12.24 6.31
C LEU A 55 12.09 12.21 7.33
N PRO A 56 13.33 12.58 6.95
CA PRO A 56 14.48 12.57 7.87
C PRO A 56 14.27 13.46 9.11
N GLN A 57 13.51 14.54 8.97
CA GLN A 57 13.16 15.45 10.07
C GLN A 57 12.35 14.72 11.14
N ALA A 58 11.34 13.93 10.74
CA ALA A 58 10.54 13.12 11.65
C ALA A 58 11.34 11.94 12.21
N GLU A 59 12.11 11.26 11.36
CA GLU A 59 12.92 10.08 11.74
C GLU A 59 13.91 10.38 12.87
N ARG A 60 14.48 11.60 12.92
CA ARG A 60 15.34 12.06 14.02
C ARG A 60 14.67 12.03 15.38
N HIS A 61 13.34 12.17 15.42
CA HIS A 61 12.53 12.12 16.64
C HIS A 61 11.99 10.71 16.94
N PHE A 62 12.28 9.70 16.12
CA PHE A 62 11.76 8.36 16.33
C PHE A 62 12.48 7.67 17.48
N ASN A 63 11.70 7.20 18.46
CA ASN A 63 12.16 6.21 19.42
C ASN A 63 12.20 4.81 18.75
N ARG A 64 12.68 3.80 19.48
CA ARG A 64 12.77 2.41 18.96
C ARG A 64 11.42 1.86 18.48
N GLY A 65 10.34 2.17 19.19
CA GLY A 65 8.98 1.75 18.83
C GLY A 65 8.51 2.37 17.51
N HIS A 66 8.65 3.69 17.36
CA HIS A 66 8.30 4.41 16.13
C HIS A 66 9.07 3.86 14.91
N ARG A 67 10.37 3.58 15.06
CA ARG A 67 11.18 2.99 13.97
C ARG A 67 10.69 1.60 13.57
N HIS A 68 10.36 0.78 14.55
CA HIS A 68 9.85 -0.57 14.30
C HIS A 68 8.48 -0.52 13.60
N GLU A 69 7.55 0.30 14.10
CA GLU A 69 6.21 0.44 13.53
C GLU A 69 6.26 0.99 12.09
N ASP A 70 7.04 2.04 11.84
CA ASP A 70 7.23 2.61 10.50
C ASP A 70 7.90 1.61 9.53
N SER A 71 8.90 0.87 10.01
CA SER A 71 9.56 -0.17 9.21
C SER A 71 8.59 -1.30 8.84
N SER A 72 7.75 -1.74 9.77
CA SER A 72 6.74 -2.78 9.52
C SER A 72 5.70 -2.33 8.51
N LEU A 73 5.21 -1.07 8.61
CA LEU A 73 4.29 -0.50 7.63
C LEU A 73 4.95 -0.35 6.25
N ARG A 74 6.21 0.07 6.20
CA ARG A 74 6.97 0.15 4.95
C ARG A 74 7.16 -1.22 4.30
N ALA A 75 7.43 -2.26 5.11
CA ALA A 75 7.55 -3.63 4.63
C ALA A 75 6.22 -4.13 4.04
N LEU A 76 5.10 -3.85 4.71
CA LEU A 76 3.76 -4.16 4.17
C LEU A 76 3.51 -3.46 2.83
N GLN A 77 3.80 -2.16 2.72
CA GLN A 77 3.66 -1.44 1.45
C GLN A 77 4.50 -2.04 0.32
N TYR A 78 5.72 -2.46 0.65
CA TYR A 78 6.61 -3.11 -0.32
C TYR A 78 6.14 -4.51 -0.71
N ALA A 79 5.55 -5.26 0.22
CA ALA A 79 4.94 -6.56 -0.08
C ALA A 79 3.72 -6.38 -1.00
N THR A 80 2.81 -5.46 -0.66
CA THR A 80 1.58 -5.19 -1.44
C THR A 80 1.88 -4.60 -2.82
N SER A 81 2.92 -3.77 -2.98
CA SER A 81 3.28 -3.23 -4.30
C SER A 81 3.76 -4.31 -5.28
N GLY A 82 4.24 -5.45 -4.77
CA GLY A 82 4.62 -6.61 -5.58
C GLY A 82 3.45 -7.24 -6.35
N ILE A 83 2.20 -7.03 -5.91
CA ILE A 83 1.00 -7.53 -6.59
C ILE A 83 0.80 -6.83 -7.95
N LEU A 84 1.23 -5.57 -8.07
CA LEU A 84 0.91 -4.75 -9.23
C LEU A 84 1.59 -5.22 -10.52
N ARG A 85 2.84 -5.68 -10.46
CA ARG A 85 3.56 -6.13 -11.67
C ARG A 85 2.90 -7.32 -12.38
N PRO A 86 2.65 -8.47 -11.72
CA PRO A 86 1.98 -9.59 -12.36
C PRO A 86 0.57 -9.22 -12.83
N LEU A 87 -0.16 -8.38 -12.07
CA LEU A 87 -1.50 -7.92 -12.46
C LEU A 87 -1.46 -7.06 -13.73
N ASP A 88 -0.49 -6.16 -13.86
CA ASP A 88 -0.33 -5.28 -15.01
C ASP A 88 0.07 -6.06 -16.27
N VAL A 89 0.97 -7.05 -16.12
CA VAL A 89 1.35 -7.95 -17.22
C VAL A 89 0.19 -8.85 -17.62
N LEU A 90 -0.59 -9.35 -16.66
CA LEU A 90 -1.81 -10.12 -16.92
C LEU A 90 -2.81 -9.28 -17.73
N ALA A 91 -3.05 -8.03 -17.32
CA ALA A 91 -3.94 -7.13 -18.04
C ALA A 91 -3.48 -6.97 -19.50
N HIS A 92 -2.22 -6.60 -19.71
CA HIS A 92 -1.65 -6.46 -21.06
C HIS A 92 -1.81 -7.73 -21.90
N SER A 93 -1.54 -8.90 -21.31
CA SER A 93 -1.62 -10.20 -21.99
C SER A 93 -3.05 -10.60 -22.36
N LEU A 94 -4.05 -10.19 -21.56
CA LEU A 94 -5.45 -10.50 -21.79
C LEU A 94 -6.09 -9.63 -22.88
N LEU A 95 -5.60 -8.41 -23.10
CA LEU A 95 -6.23 -7.47 -24.04
C LEU A 95 -6.51 -8.07 -25.44
N PRO A 96 -5.54 -8.71 -26.10
CA PRO A 96 -5.76 -9.28 -27.43
C PRO A 96 -6.53 -10.61 -27.41
N LEU A 97 -6.68 -11.26 -26.25
CA LEU A 97 -7.26 -12.59 -26.12
C LEU A 97 -8.76 -12.55 -25.78
N LEU A 98 -9.25 -11.45 -25.23
CA LEU A 98 -10.63 -11.33 -24.78
C LEU A 98 -11.57 -10.94 -25.92
N PRO A 99 -12.76 -11.58 -26.02
CA PRO A 99 -13.86 -11.08 -26.83
C PRO A 99 -14.24 -9.65 -26.45
N ALA A 100 -14.60 -8.83 -27.45
CA ALA A 100 -14.88 -7.41 -27.25
C ALA A 100 -15.97 -7.12 -26.21
N ASP A 101 -16.97 -8.01 -26.08
CA ASP A 101 -18.05 -7.93 -25.09
C ASP A 101 -17.60 -8.24 -23.66
N GLN A 102 -16.46 -8.92 -23.49
CA GLN A 102 -15.91 -9.29 -22.17
C GLN A 102 -14.84 -8.32 -21.65
N VAL A 103 -14.19 -7.55 -22.54
CA VAL A 103 -13.10 -6.63 -22.20
C VAL A 103 -13.51 -5.70 -21.05
N GLY A 104 -14.66 -5.02 -21.16
CA GLY A 104 -15.12 -4.06 -20.16
C GLY A 104 -15.29 -4.66 -18.76
N ARG A 105 -15.90 -5.85 -18.68
CA ARG A 105 -16.13 -6.53 -17.41
C ARG A 105 -14.82 -6.99 -16.76
N ILE A 106 -13.93 -7.62 -17.51
CA ILE A 106 -12.67 -8.16 -16.96
C ILE A 106 -11.73 -7.04 -16.55
N TYR A 107 -11.63 -5.97 -17.35
CA TYR A 107 -10.78 -4.83 -17.00
C TYR A 107 -11.31 -4.03 -15.82
N ALA A 108 -12.63 -3.99 -15.60
CA ALA A 108 -13.18 -3.44 -14.37
C ALA A 108 -12.69 -4.22 -13.13
N ILE A 109 -12.73 -5.56 -13.17
CA ILE A 109 -12.24 -6.41 -12.06
C ILE A 109 -10.74 -6.17 -11.81
N ILE A 110 -9.92 -6.12 -12.87
CA ILE A 110 -8.48 -5.84 -12.76
C ILE A 110 -8.25 -4.46 -12.14
N ASN A 111 -9.00 -3.44 -12.58
CA ASN A 111 -8.92 -2.10 -12.03
C ASN A 111 -9.36 -2.03 -10.57
N ASP A 112 -10.38 -2.79 -10.17
CA ASP A 112 -10.84 -2.87 -8.79
C ASP A 112 -9.77 -3.49 -7.89
N ILE A 113 -9.13 -4.58 -8.33
CA ILE A 113 -7.98 -5.19 -7.64
C ILE A 113 -6.84 -4.17 -7.49
N ARG A 114 -6.48 -3.49 -8.59
CA ARG A 114 -5.45 -2.45 -8.59
C ARG A 114 -5.79 -1.32 -7.62
N THR A 115 -7.04 -0.89 -7.58
CA THR A 115 -7.54 0.16 -6.68
C THR A 115 -7.44 -0.26 -5.22
N LEU A 116 -7.80 -1.50 -4.89
CA LEU A 116 -7.66 -2.04 -3.53
C LEU A 116 -6.19 -2.12 -3.08
N VAL A 117 -5.28 -2.53 -3.97
CA VAL A 117 -3.83 -2.53 -3.69
C VAL A 117 -3.32 -1.11 -3.44
N LEU A 118 -3.73 -0.14 -4.27
CA LEU A 118 -3.38 1.28 -4.07
C LEU A 118 -3.97 1.84 -2.77
N HIS A 119 -5.18 1.42 -2.40
CA HIS A 119 -5.81 1.79 -1.14
C HIS A 119 -4.99 1.31 0.07
N VAL A 120 -4.53 0.05 0.09
CA VAL A 120 -3.65 -0.47 1.15
C VAL A 120 -2.38 0.37 1.25
N GLY A 121 -1.74 0.69 0.12
CA GLY A 121 -0.57 1.58 0.09
C GLY A 121 -0.86 2.97 0.67
N GLY A 122 -2.04 3.53 0.37
CA GLY A 122 -2.53 4.79 0.91
C GLY A 122 -2.77 4.77 2.42
N VAL A 123 -3.45 3.73 2.93
CA VAL A 123 -3.70 3.53 4.37
C VAL A 123 -2.39 3.40 5.13
N ALA A 124 -1.44 2.61 4.63
CA ALA A 124 -0.13 2.48 5.25
C ALA A 124 0.66 3.82 5.22
N ASN A 125 0.56 4.60 4.15
CA ASN A 125 1.17 5.95 4.10
C ASN A 125 0.56 6.88 5.15
N GLN A 126 -0.76 6.86 5.32
CA GLN A 126 -1.43 7.66 6.35
C GLN A 126 -0.97 7.27 7.76
N ALA A 127 -0.88 5.97 8.04
CA ALA A 127 -0.38 5.48 9.33
C ALA A 127 1.09 5.90 9.59
N ARG A 128 1.96 5.77 8.58
CA ARG A 128 3.36 6.22 8.66
C ARG A 128 3.47 7.73 8.91
N ASN A 129 2.62 8.54 8.28
CA ASN A 129 2.55 9.97 8.58
C ASN A 129 2.08 10.27 10.00
N ALA A 130 1.12 9.51 10.53
CA ALA A 130 0.67 9.67 11.89
C ALA A 130 1.80 9.36 12.89
N ILE A 131 2.62 8.33 12.64
CA ILE A 131 3.85 8.07 13.42
C ILE A 131 4.81 9.25 13.30
N ALA A 132 5.06 9.74 12.08
CA ALA A 132 5.96 10.85 11.81
C ALA A 132 5.62 12.09 12.63
N LEU A 133 4.33 12.45 12.70
CA LEU A 133 3.87 13.57 13.48
C LEU A 133 3.83 13.30 14.98
N ARG A 134 3.34 12.12 15.41
CA ARG A 134 3.32 11.74 16.84
C ARG A 134 4.71 11.75 17.47
N ALA A 135 5.73 11.37 16.69
CA ALA A 135 7.11 11.40 17.13
C ALA A 135 7.61 12.82 17.45
N VAL A 136 7.13 13.84 16.73
CA VAL A 136 7.42 15.25 17.01
C VAL A 136 6.45 15.81 18.06
N ASN A 137 5.18 15.40 18.02
CA ASN A 137 4.15 15.84 18.95
C ASN A 137 3.02 14.79 19.12
N PRO A 138 2.87 14.15 20.29
CA PRO A 138 1.98 13.00 20.50
C PRO A 138 0.47 13.22 20.27
N SER A 139 -0.01 14.46 20.19
CA SER A 139 -1.45 14.80 20.24
C SER A 139 -2.11 15.09 18.88
N PHE A 140 -1.64 14.50 17.77
CA PHE A 140 -2.05 14.91 16.42
C PHE A 140 -2.99 13.94 15.67
N THR A 141 -3.84 14.48 14.77
CA THR A 141 -4.64 13.77 13.73
C THR A 141 -4.59 14.49 12.36
N LEU A 142 -4.51 13.72 11.26
CA LEU A 142 -4.06 14.17 9.92
C LEU A 142 -5.13 14.21 8.81
N PRO A 143 -5.12 15.22 7.91
CA PRO A 143 -5.65 15.14 6.55
C PRO A 143 -4.57 14.78 5.50
N THR A 144 -4.99 14.24 4.35
CA THR A 144 -4.13 13.53 3.38
C THR A 144 -3.53 14.43 2.27
N THR A 145 -2.23 14.29 1.94
CA THR A 145 -1.63 14.10 0.58
C THR A 145 -0.16 14.52 0.44
N THR A 146 0.54 13.90 -0.54
CA THR A 146 1.61 14.34 -1.47
C THR A 146 2.86 13.45 -1.55
N LYS A 147 3.47 13.43 -2.74
CA LYS A 147 4.40 12.40 -3.26
C LYS A 147 5.87 12.73 -3.01
N HIS A 148 6.69 11.67 -3.01
CA HIS A 148 8.14 11.53 -2.78
C HIS A 148 8.59 11.28 -1.34
N PHE A 149 7.76 11.63 -0.37
CA PHE A 149 7.86 11.19 1.02
C PHE A 149 6.46 10.80 1.47
N THR A 150 6.32 10.22 2.67
CA THR A 150 4.97 9.93 3.20
C THR A 150 4.13 11.23 3.29
N MET A 151 4.79 12.38 3.54
CA MET A 151 4.25 13.75 3.51
C MET A 151 5.29 14.70 2.92
N SER A 152 4.90 15.79 2.24
CA SER A 152 5.87 16.79 1.77
C SER A 152 6.54 17.56 2.93
N PRO A 153 7.80 18.03 2.76
CA PRO A 153 8.48 18.82 3.80
C PRO A 153 7.74 20.10 4.19
N ASP A 154 7.11 20.78 3.23
CA ASP A 154 6.38 22.02 3.48
C ASP A 154 5.10 21.76 4.27
N MET A 155 4.32 20.73 3.89
CA MET A 155 3.15 20.32 4.67
C MET A 155 3.53 19.89 6.09
N PHE A 156 4.67 19.22 6.26
CA PHE A 156 5.17 18.84 7.58
C PHE A 156 5.50 20.08 8.43
N LYS A 157 6.20 21.06 7.86
CA LYS A 157 6.50 22.33 8.54
C LYS A 157 5.24 23.11 8.90
N ASP A 158 4.29 23.23 7.97
CA ASP A 158 3.03 23.94 8.19
C ASP A 158 2.22 23.31 9.32
N GLN A 159 2.12 21.97 9.34
CA GLN A 159 1.42 21.24 10.39
C GLN A 159 2.07 21.39 11.77
N VAL A 160 3.40 21.29 11.84
CA VAL A 160 4.15 21.52 13.09
C VAL A 160 3.96 22.97 13.57
N SER A 161 3.97 23.93 12.65
CA SER A 161 3.85 25.36 12.98
C SER A 161 2.45 25.73 13.46
N ALA A 162 1.39 25.30 12.75
CA ALA A 162 0.00 25.50 13.15
C ALA A 162 -0.28 24.94 14.57
N GLN A 163 0.32 23.81 14.90
CA GLN A 163 0.15 23.18 16.20
C GLN A 163 0.90 23.91 17.32
N ASN A 164 2.12 24.40 17.05
CA ASN A 164 2.87 25.22 18.02
C ASN A 164 2.10 26.50 18.36
N THR A 165 1.47 27.13 17.37
CA THR A 165 0.60 28.29 17.57
C THR A 165 -0.61 27.94 18.44
N MET A 166 -1.32 26.85 18.14
CA MET A 166 -2.51 26.42 18.89
C MET A 166 -2.19 26.10 20.36
N ARG A 167 -1.06 25.44 20.64
CA ARG A 167 -0.60 25.17 22.01
C ARG A 167 -0.26 26.44 22.78
N LYS A 168 0.33 27.43 22.11
CA LYS A 168 0.63 28.72 22.71
C LYS A 168 -0.67 29.42 23.12
N THR A 169 -1.65 29.47 22.23
CA THR A 169 -2.99 30.04 22.52
C THR A 169 -3.69 29.33 23.68
N LEU A 170 -3.62 27.99 23.75
CA LEU A 170 -4.21 27.19 24.84
C LEU A 170 -3.51 27.33 26.19
N ARG A 171 -2.25 27.76 26.23
CA ARG A 171 -1.51 28.04 27.48
C ARG A 171 -1.71 29.47 27.97
N GLU A 172 -2.09 30.38 27.06
CA GLU A 172 -2.31 31.80 27.31
C GLU A 172 -3.79 32.12 27.63
N ALA A 173 -4.69 31.14 27.50
CA ALA A 173 -6.11 31.20 27.86
C ALA A 173 -6.38 30.51 29.21
#